data_AF-A0A2J6MRD2-F1
#
_entry.id   AF-A0A2J6MRD2-F1
#
_cell.length_a   1.000
_cell.length_b   1.000
_cell.length_c   1.000
_cell.angle_alpha   90.00
_cell.angle_beta   90.00
_cell.angle_gamma   90.00
#
_symmetry.space_group_name_H-M   'P 1'
#
loop_
_entity.id
_entity.type
_entity.pdbx_description
1 polymer ?
#
loop_
_entity_poly.entity_id
_entity_poly.type
_entity_poly.pdbx_seq_one_letter_code
_entity_poly.pdbx_strand_id
1 'polypeptide(L)'
;MTTGIAQRSQLEFIRIRECDDARNTLLPDDFASRPVMRAITTPHDRRTHATLRAIGFGRFESFAAVFGKYLIAAPEALDAAAGHYEGSSLFEAELLFALGTLGGKRDAELDARVSELTHHASDVARAVSMALSDNVYDKSLHRQPTDSLALGGILNAHAAELEEKDALGRGDGTAHWDRKLEGE
;
A
#
# COMPACT_ATOMS: atom_id res chain seq x y z
N MET A 1 -14.38 -28.96 -23.20
CA MET A 1 -14.47 -27.50 -23.12
C MET A 1 -13.89 -27.08 -21.78
N THR A 2 -12.59 -26.77 -21.79
CA THR A 2 -11.77 -26.43 -20.62
C THR A 2 -11.71 -24.91 -20.56
N THR A 3 -12.64 -24.30 -19.85
CA THR A 3 -12.63 -22.86 -19.57
C THR A 3 -11.86 -22.60 -18.30
N GLY A 4 -10.83 -21.76 -18.43
CA GLY A 4 -9.80 -21.49 -17.43
C GLY A 4 -10.37 -21.02 -16.09
N ILE A 5 -10.14 -21.84 -15.07
CA ILE A 5 -9.94 -21.34 -13.73
C ILE A 5 -8.49 -20.83 -13.73
N ALA A 6 -8.32 -19.60 -14.21
CA ALA A 6 -7.11 -18.85 -13.91
C ALA A 6 -6.92 -18.88 -12.40
N GLN A 7 -5.71 -19.16 -11.94
CA GLN A 7 -5.31 -19.06 -10.53
C GLN A 7 -5.60 -17.64 -10.03
N ARG A 8 -6.85 -17.36 -9.61
CA ARG A 8 -7.16 -16.19 -8.81
C ARG A 8 -6.41 -16.35 -7.51
N SER A 9 -5.60 -15.35 -7.18
CA SER A 9 -4.79 -15.42 -5.96
C SER A 9 -5.73 -15.60 -4.77
N GLN A 10 -5.34 -16.39 -3.76
CA GLN A 10 -6.14 -16.63 -2.56
C GLN A 10 -6.51 -15.34 -1.80
N LEU A 11 -5.95 -14.20 -2.19
CA LEU A 11 -6.18 -12.87 -1.62
C LEU A 11 -7.51 -12.24 -2.08
N GLU A 12 -8.16 -12.77 -3.12
CA GLU A 12 -9.39 -12.19 -3.68
C GLU A 12 -10.68 -12.72 -3.04
N PHE A 13 -10.59 -13.77 -2.22
CA PHE A 13 -11.75 -14.48 -1.69
C PHE A 13 -11.98 -14.17 -0.20
N ILE A 14 -13.25 -14.13 0.16
CA ILE A 14 -13.71 -13.95 1.54
C ILE A 14 -14.40 -15.24 1.98
N ARG A 15 -13.92 -15.84 3.06
CA ARG A 15 -14.51 -17.06 3.63
C ARG A 15 -15.36 -16.72 4.83
N ILE A 16 -16.49 -17.40 4.98
CA ILE A 16 -17.32 -17.33 6.18
C ILE A 16 -16.73 -18.26 7.24
N ARG A 17 -16.42 -17.73 8.42
CA ARG A 17 -15.71 -18.46 9.49
C ARG A 17 -16.46 -19.71 9.97
N GLU A 18 -17.79 -19.65 10.04
CA GLU A 18 -18.63 -20.73 10.57
C GLU A 18 -19.02 -21.78 9.53
N CYS A 19 -18.43 -21.73 8.32
CA CYS A 19 -18.72 -22.72 7.28
C CYS A 19 -17.47 -23.48 6.83
N ASP A 20 -17.45 -24.78 7.13
CA ASP A 20 -16.35 -25.70 6.79
C ASP A 20 -16.29 -26.10 5.31
N ASP A 21 -17.32 -25.78 4.52
CA ASP A 21 -17.35 -26.11 3.10
C ASP A 21 -16.50 -25.12 2.29
N ALA A 22 -15.47 -25.64 1.61
CA ALA A 22 -14.59 -24.87 0.71
C ALA A 22 -15.34 -24.18 -0.46
N ARG A 23 -16.65 -24.45 -0.61
CA ARG A 23 -17.55 -23.84 -1.60
C ARG A 23 -18.16 -22.52 -1.13
N ASN A 24 -18.04 -22.16 0.15
CA ASN A 24 -18.59 -20.92 0.71
C ASN A 24 -17.55 -19.79 0.74
N THR A 25 -16.95 -19.57 -0.43
CA THR A 25 -16.13 -18.39 -0.73
C THR A 25 -17.00 -17.35 -1.40
N LEU A 26 -17.00 -16.15 -0.86
CA LEU A 26 -17.61 -14.96 -1.44
C LEU A 26 -16.54 -14.12 -2.14
N LEU A 27 -16.96 -13.43 -3.19
CA LEU A 27 -16.22 -12.33 -3.80
C LEU A 27 -16.65 -11.02 -3.13
N PRO A 28 -15.81 -9.97 -3.15
CA PRO A 28 -16.17 -8.64 -2.67
C PRO A 28 -17.52 -8.14 -3.23
N ASP A 29 -17.76 -8.33 -4.52
CA ASP A 29 -18.99 -7.92 -5.21
C ASP A 29 -20.26 -8.55 -4.63
N ASP A 30 -20.16 -9.75 -4.05
CA ASP A 30 -21.30 -10.44 -3.45
C ASP A 30 -21.88 -9.67 -2.24
N PHE A 31 -21.09 -8.80 -1.62
CA PHE A 31 -21.53 -7.96 -0.50
C PHE A 31 -22.45 -6.82 -0.93
N ALA A 32 -22.57 -6.53 -2.23
CA ALA A 32 -23.64 -5.67 -2.76
C ALA A 32 -25.02 -6.36 -2.71
N SER A 33 -25.06 -7.70 -2.58
CA SER A 33 -26.28 -8.50 -2.63
C SER A 33 -27.02 -8.51 -1.30
N ARG A 34 -28.28 -8.03 -1.32
CA ARG A 34 -29.18 -8.02 -0.17
C ARG A 34 -29.37 -9.40 0.49
N PRO A 35 -29.66 -10.48 -0.26
CA PRO A 35 -29.78 -11.83 0.30
C PRO A 35 -28.50 -12.31 0.99
N VAL A 36 -27.33 -12.08 0.38
CA VAL A 36 -26.03 -12.50 0.94
C VAL A 36 -25.79 -11.78 2.27
N MET A 37 -25.90 -10.45 2.28
CA MET A 37 -25.71 -9.67 3.50
C MET A 37 -26.69 -10.07 4.61
N ARG A 38 -27.95 -10.35 4.28
CA ARG A 38 -28.95 -10.80 5.26
C ARG A 38 -28.70 -12.21 5.79
N ALA A 39 -28.08 -13.07 4.98
CA ALA A 39 -27.73 -14.43 5.38
C ALA A 39 -26.55 -14.46 6.35
N ILE A 40 -25.56 -13.58 6.16
CA ILE A 40 -24.30 -13.60 6.92
C ILE A 40 -24.24 -12.58 8.07
N THR A 41 -25.18 -11.63 8.14
CA THR A 41 -25.17 -10.57 9.17
C THR A 41 -26.54 -10.38 9.82
N THR A 42 -26.54 -9.95 11.08
CA THR A 42 -27.77 -9.57 11.77
C THR A 42 -28.19 -8.13 11.44
N PRO A 43 -29.48 -7.77 11.59
CA PRO A 43 -29.92 -6.38 11.52
C PRO A 43 -29.19 -5.47 12.51
N HIS A 44 -28.83 -5.98 13.68
CA HIS A 44 -28.09 -5.23 14.68
C HIS A 44 -26.69 -4.87 14.17
N ASP A 45 -25.93 -5.84 13.65
CA ASP A 45 -24.59 -5.58 13.12
C ASP A 45 -24.63 -4.54 11.99
N ARG A 46 -25.56 -4.66 11.03
CA ARG A 46 -25.70 -3.69 9.94
C ARG A 46 -25.97 -2.27 10.41
N ARG A 47 -26.82 -2.10 11.42
CA ARG A 47 -27.10 -0.79 12.02
C ARG A 47 -25.92 -0.25 12.80
N THR A 48 -25.18 -1.12 13.48
CA THR A 48 -23.94 -0.73 14.18
C THR A 48 -22.91 -0.21 13.17
N HIS A 49 -22.69 -0.91 12.07
CA HIS A 49 -21.81 -0.42 11.00
C HIS A 49 -22.29 0.93 10.43
N ALA A 50 -23.58 1.07 10.11
CA ALA A 50 -24.16 2.32 9.63
C ALA A 50 -24.00 3.48 10.63
N THR A 51 -24.13 3.20 11.92
CA THR A 51 -23.93 4.17 13.01
C THR A 51 -22.47 4.63 13.08
N LEU A 52 -21.51 3.70 13.01
CA LEU A 52 -20.08 4.02 12.98
C LEU A 52 -19.73 4.89 11.77
N ARG A 53 -20.31 4.58 10.60
CA ARG A 53 -20.13 5.40 9.39
C ARG A 53 -20.73 6.80 9.55
N ALA A 54 -21.90 6.91 10.17
CA ALA A 54 -22.54 8.20 10.42
C ALA A 54 -21.75 9.11 11.36
N ILE A 55 -20.98 8.55 12.30
CA ILE A 55 -20.11 9.30 13.23
C ILE A 55 -18.66 9.43 12.72
N GLY A 56 -18.40 9.09 11.45
CA GLY A 56 -17.14 9.42 10.78
C GLY A 56 -16.03 8.38 10.86
N PHE A 57 -16.30 7.14 11.30
CA PHE A 57 -15.31 6.06 11.16
C PHE A 57 -15.05 5.71 9.70
N GLY A 58 -13.84 5.28 9.37
CA GLY A 58 -13.49 4.81 8.04
C GLY A 58 -14.34 3.60 7.62
N ARG A 59 -14.54 3.45 6.31
CA ARG A 59 -15.25 2.32 5.70
C ARG A 59 -14.67 0.99 6.16
N PHE A 60 -13.38 0.77 5.89
CA PHE A 60 -12.68 -0.46 6.27
C PHE A 60 -12.74 -0.71 7.78
N GLU A 61 -12.41 0.30 8.58
CA GLU A 61 -12.36 0.19 10.05
C GLU A 61 -13.71 -0.24 10.64
N SER A 62 -14.77 0.45 10.27
CA SER A 62 -16.11 0.13 10.76
C SER A 62 -16.65 -1.18 10.21
N PHE A 63 -16.27 -1.56 8.99
CA PHE A 63 -16.67 -2.84 8.41
C PHE A 63 -15.95 -4.01 9.10
N ALA A 64 -14.63 -3.90 9.29
CA ALA A 64 -13.82 -4.89 9.97
C ALA A 64 -14.22 -5.04 11.44
N ALA A 65 -14.47 -3.94 12.14
CA ALA A 65 -14.89 -3.95 13.54
C ALA A 65 -16.20 -4.71 13.76
N VAL A 66 -17.15 -4.58 12.83
CA VAL A 66 -18.50 -5.15 12.98
C VAL A 66 -18.59 -6.55 12.38
N PHE A 67 -18.07 -6.75 11.17
CA PHE A 67 -18.25 -7.99 10.42
C PHE A 67 -17.03 -8.90 10.43
N GLY A 68 -15.85 -8.43 10.85
CA GLY A 68 -14.60 -9.21 10.83
C GLY A 68 -14.66 -10.50 11.63
N LYS A 69 -15.52 -10.58 12.66
CA LYS A 69 -15.78 -11.82 13.40
C LYS A 69 -16.34 -12.95 12.53
N TYR A 70 -17.08 -12.63 11.47
CA TYR A 70 -17.73 -13.59 10.57
C TYR A 70 -16.84 -13.99 9.38
N LEU A 71 -15.80 -13.22 9.10
CA LEU A 71 -15.07 -13.28 7.84
C LEU A 71 -13.61 -13.66 8.05
N ILE A 72 -13.06 -14.42 7.12
CA ILE A 72 -11.64 -14.72 6.99
C ILE A 72 -11.21 -14.28 5.60
N ALA A 73 -10.43 -13.20 5.52
CA ALA A 73 -10.03 -12.58 4.27
C ALA A 73 -8.78 -11.71 4.46
N ALA A 74 -8.10 -11.41 3.35
CA ALA A 74 -7.07 -10.38 3.32
C ALA A 74 -7.69 -8.98 3.53
N PRO A 75 -6.96 -8.02 4.12
CA PRO A 75 -7.46 -6.66 4.35
C PRO A 75 -8.00 -5.98 3.08
N GLU A 76 -7.36 -6.21 1.93
CA GLU A 76 -7.73 -5.63 0.64
C GLU A 76 -9.10 -6.14 0.16
N ALA A 77 -9.36 -7.45 0.32
CA ALA A 77 -10.65 -8.03 -0.01
C ALA A 77 -11.76 -7.52 0.92
N LEU A 78 -11.45 -7.31 2.20
CA LEU A 78 -12.40 -6.74 3.16
C LEU A 78 -12.74 -5.28 2.85
N ASP A 79 -11.76 -4.45 2.47
CA ASP A 79 -12.05 -3.06 2.07
C ASP A 79 -12.87 -3.02 0.77
N ALA A 80 -12.56 -3.88 -0.20
CA ALA A 80 -13.37 -4.00 -1.42
C ALA A 80 -14.81 -4.41 -1.09
N ALA A 81 -15.02 -5.44 -0.25
CA ALA A 81 -16.35 -5.88 0.18
C ALA A 81 -17.11 -4.78 0.93
N ALA A 82 -16.42 -4.02 1.78
CA ALA A 82 -17.00 -2.86 2.44
C ALA A 82 -17.47 -1.82 1.42
N GLY A 83 -16.69 -1.58 0.36
CA GLY A 83 -17.07 -0.70 -0.75
C GLY A 83 -18.34 -1.15 -1.46
N HIS A 84 -18.44 -2.44 -1.79
CA HIS A 84 -19.62 -3.01 -2.44
C HIS A 84 -20.86 -2.98 -1.52
N TYR A 85 -20.68 -3.25 -0.22
CA TYR A 85 -21.76 -3.17 0.74
C TYR A 85 -22.27 -1.73 0.91
N GLU A 86 -21.38 -0.75 1.06
CA GLU A 86 -21.75 0.67 1.18
C GLU A 86 -22.43 1.21 -0.09
N GLY A 87 -22.12 0.63 -1.26
CA GLY A 87 -22.82 0.92 -2.52
C GLY A 87 -24.21 0.29 -2.64
N SER A 88 -24.64 -0.53 -1.67
CA SER A 88 -25.92 -1.24 -1.74
C SER A 88 -27.08 -0.43 -1.16
N SER A 89 -28.28 -0.63 -1.71
CA SER A 89 -29.53 -0.09 -1.16
C SER A 89 -29.89 -0.67 0.21
N LEU A 90 -29.20 -1.72 0.68
CA LEU A 90 -29.37 -2.21 2.05
C LEU A 90 -28.66 -1.29 3.04
N PHE A 91 -27.40 -0.97 2.76
CA PHE A 91 -26.63 -0.05 3.59
C PHE A 91 -27.27 1.34 3.61
N GLU A 92 -27.68 1.85 2.46
CA GLU A 92 -28.36 3.16 2.35
C GLU A 92 -29.55 3.28 3.31
N ALA A 93 -30.39 2.25 3.38
CA ALA A 93 -31.54 2.23 4.29
C ALA A 93 -31.12 2.24 5.77
N GLU A 94 -30.10 1.45 6.13
CA GLU A 94 -29.60 1.39 7.51
C GLU A 94 -28.89 2.70 7.90
N LEU A 95 -28.20 3.36 6.95
CA LEU A 95 -27.54 4.65 7.15
C LEU A 95 -28.55 5.78 7.35
N LEU A 96 -29.61 5.85 6.53
CA LEU A 96 -30.68 6.81 6.72
C LEU A 96 -31.37 6.63 8.08
N PHE A 97 -31.59 5.37 8.49
CA PHE A 97 -32.11 5.07 9.83
C PHE A 97 -31.16 5.55 10.94
N ALA A 98 -29.85 5.27 10.82
CA ALA A 98 -28.85 5.70 11.79
C ALA A 98 -28.78 7.23 11.90
N LEU A 99 -28.74 7.94 10.76
CA LEU A 99 -28.73 9.41 10.72
C LEU A 99 -29.99 10.02 11.35
N GLY A 100 -31.16 9.44 11.09
CA GLY A 100 -32.42 9.87 11.72
C GLY A 100 -32.45 9.64 13.23
N THR A 101 -31.72 8.63 13.73
CA THR A 101 -31.70 8.25 15.15
C THR A 101 -30.66 9.03 15.96
N LEU A 102 -29.49 9.30 15.38
CA LEU A 102 -28.38 9.94 16.10
C LEU A 102 -28.65 11.43 16.39
N GLY A 103 -29.35 12.13 15.49
CA GLY A 103 -29.65 13.55 15.64
C GLY A 103 -28.39 14.38 15.97
N GLY A 104 -28.52 15.38 16.85
CA GLY A 104 -27.40 16.25 17.25
C GLY A 104 -26.26 15.56 18.01
N LYS A 105 -26.42 14.30 18.44
CA LYS A 105 -25.31 13.53 19.05
C LYS A 105 -24.22 13.19 18.03
N ARG A 106 -24.58 13.08 16.76
CA ARG A 106 -23.61 12.87 15.67
C ARG A 106 -22.64 14.04 15.61
N ASP A 107 -23.16 15.26 15.61
CA ASP A 107 -22.35 16.46 15.44
C ASP A 107 -21.40 16.65 16.63
N ALA A 108 -21.87 16.41 17.85
CA ALA A 108 -21.02 16.42 19.05
C ALA A 108 -19.87 15.39 18.99
N GLU A 109 -20.13 14.18 18.50
CA GLU A 109 -19.11 13.14 18.33
C GLU A 109 -18.13 13.48 17.19
N LEU A 110 -18.63 14.05 16.08
CA LEU A 110 -17.79 14.52 14.98
C LEU A 110 -16.86 15.65 15.45
N ASP A 111 -17.36 16.60 16.23
CA ASP A 111 -16.55 17.68 16.81
C ASP A 111 -15.47 17.14 17.75
N ALA A 112 -15.82 16.15 18.59
CA ALA A 112 -14.86 15.48 19.47
C ALA A 112 -13.73 14.80 18.67
N ARG A 113 -14.07 14.11 17.58
CA ARG A 113 -13.09 13.45 16.69
C ARG A 113 -12.20 14.43 15.95
N VAL A 114 -12.76 15.52 15.44
CA VAL A 114 -11.96 16.57 14.79
C VAL A 114 -10.94 17.14 15.78
N SER A 115 -11.34 17.35 17.04
CA SER A 115 -10.45 17.80 18.10
C SER A 115 -9.30 16.80 18.35
N GLU A 116 -9.63 15.51 18.51
CA GLU A 116 -8.65 14.44 18.73
C GLU A 116 -7.66 14.31 17.56
N LEU A 117 -8.14 14.27 16.32
CA LEU A 117 -7.30 14.18 15.13
C LEU A 117 -6.40 15.41 14.95
N THR A 118 -6.92 16.60 15.27
CA THR A 118 -6.12 17.83 15.23
C THR A 118 -4.99 17.79 16.26
N HIS A 119 -5.28 17.27 17.46
CA HIS A 119 -4.27 17.09 18.50
C HIS A 119 -3.18 16.11 18.05
N HIS A 120 -3.56 14.94 17.53
CA HIS A 120 -2.62 13.96 17.01
C HIS A 120 -1.77 14.50 15.85
N ALA A 121 -2.38 15.22 14.91
CA ALA A 121 -1.65 15.83 13.80
C ALA A 121 -0.60 16.84 14.28
N SER A 122 -0.94 17.65 15.30
CA SER A 122 -0.01 18.59 15.93
C SER A 122 1.17 17.86 16.59
N ASP A 123 0.90 16.78 17.32
CA ASP A 123 1.95 15.97 17.95
C ASP A 123 2.88 15.31 16.94
N VAL A 124 2.33 14.74 15.87
CA VAL A 124 3.13 14.16 14.78
C VAL A 124 3.97 15.24 14.10
N ALA A 125 3.40 16.41 13.80
CA ALA A 125 4.14 17.52 13.19
C ALA A 125 5.32 17.98 14.08
N ARG A 126 5.11 18.03 15.41
CA ARG A 126 6.16 18.33 16.38
C ARG A 126 7.24 17.25 16.40
N ALA A 127 6.85 15.97 16.43
CA ALA A 127 7.79 14.85 16.41
C ALA A 127 8.63 14.85 15.13
N VAL A 128 8.01 15.07 13.97
CA VAL A 128 8.71 15.20 12.69
C VAL A 128 9.64 16.41 12.69
N SER A 129 9.21 17.55 13.22
CA SER A 129 10.06 18.75 13.29
C SER A 129 11.31 18.52 14.16
N MET A 130 11.17 17.81 15.28
CA MET A 130 12.30 17.41 16.12
C MET A 130 13.22 16.40 15.42
N ALA A 131 12.66 15.41 14.73
CA ALA A 131 13.45 14.45 13.96
C ALA A 131 14.22 15.13 12.81
N LEU A 132 13.67 16.20 12.25
CA LEU A 132 14.31 16.98 11.19
C LEU A 132 15.28 18.04 11.73
N SER A 133 15.13 18.51 12.98
CA SER A 133 16.05 19.51 13.54
C SER A 133 17.45 18.97 13.80
N ASP A 134 17.59 17.67 14.04
CA ASP A 134 18.88 16.99 14.18
C ASP A 134 19.47 16.55 12.83
N ASN A 135 18.66 16.53 11.77
CA ASN A 135 19.15 16.40 10.39
C ASN A 135 19.69 17.76 9.92
N VAL A 136 20.86 18.14 10.44
CA VAL A 136 21.67 19.20 9.83
C VAL A 136 21.95 18.76 8.40
N TYR A 137 21.24 19.37 7.46
CA TYR A 137 21.44 19.19 6.03
C TYR A 137 22.85 19.65 5.67
N ASP A 138 23.82 18.74 5.78
CA ASP A 138 25.22 19.03 5.54
C ASP A 138 25.47 19.08 4.02
N LYS A 139 25.37 20.29 3.48
CA LYS A 139 25.64 20.58 2.07
C LYS A 139 27.06 20.16 1.65
N SER A 140 27.99 19.95 2.58
CA SER A 140 29.36 19.51 2.27
C SER A 140 29.44 18.05 1.81
N LEU A 141 28.44 17.21 2.11
CA LEU A 141 28.36 15.82 1.67
C LEU A 141 27.77 15.66 0.25
N HIS A 142 27.30 16.75 -0.36
CA HIS A 142 26.73 16.73 -1.69
C HIS A 142 27.72 17.23 -2.75
N ARG A 143 27.73 16.53 -3.89
CA ARG A 143 28.55 16.85 -5.07
C ARG A 143 28.43 18.32 -5.43
N GLN A 144 29.51 19.06 -5.26
CA GLN A 144 29.61 20.45 -5.67
C GLN A 144 29.92 20.54 -7.16
N PRO A 145 29.53 21.62 -7.85
CA PRO A 145 29.91 21.86 -9.25
C PRO A 145 31.43 21.89 -9.47
N THR A 146 32.22 22.18 -8.44
CA THR A 146 33.68 22.10 -8.46
C THR A 146 34.19 20.65 -8.50
N ASP A 147 33.43 19.69 -8.00
CA ASP A 147 33.85 18.29 -7.92
C ASP A 147 33.81 17.60 -9.29
N SER A 148 32.95 18.07 -10.21
CA SER A 148 32.94 17.59 -11.60
C SER A 148 34.14 18.11 -12.38
N LEU A 149 34.62 19.34 -12.09
CA LEU A 149 35.85 19.89 -12.68
C LEU A 149 37.09 19.16 -12.14
N ALA A 150 37.14 18.90 -10.84
CA ALA A 150 38.21 18.12 -10.22
C ALA A 150 38.26 16.69 -10.77
N LEU A 151 37.11 16.02 -10.91
CA LEU A 151 37.01 14.70 -11.52
C LEU A 151 37.42 14.70 -13.00
N GLY A 152 37.03 15.74 -13.76
CA GLY A 152 37.46 15.90 -15.15
C GLY A 152 38.97 16.07 -15.28
N GLY A 153 39.61 16.80 -14.37
CA GLY A 153 41.07 16.92 -14.31
C GLY A 153 41.77 15.58 -14.06
N ILE A 154 41.25 14.78 -13.14
CA ILE A 154 41.78 13.44 -12.82
C ILE A 154 41.61 12.51 -14.03
N LEU A 155 40.43 12.49 -14.66
CA LEU A 155 40.16 11.63 -15.82
C LEU A 155 41.04 11.99 -17.03
N ASN A 156 41.26 13.29 -17.28
CA ASN A 156 42.14 13.74 -18.36
C ASN A 156 43.61 13.39 -18.10
N ALA A 157 44.08 13.51 -16.86
CA ALA A 157 45.44 13.08 -16.50
C ALA A 157 45.62 11.56 -16.71
N HIS A 158 44.61 10.77 -16.33
CA HIS A 158 44.62 9.32 -16.52
C HIS A 158 44.57 8.91 -18.00
N ALA A 159 43.81 9.65 -18.83
CA ALA A 159 43.74 9.44 -20.26
C ALA A 159 45.08 9.73 -20.95
N ALA A 160 45.76 10.82 -20.57
CA ALA A 160 47.08 11.16 -21.08
C ALA A 160 48.14 10.10 -20.71
N GLU A 161 48.10 9.58 -19.49
CA GLU A 161 49.01 8.50 -19.06
C GLU A 161 48.78 7.19 -19.84
N LEU A 162 47.51 6.88 -20.17
CA LEU A 162 47.17 5.72 -20.99
C LEU A 162 47.63 5.89 -22.44
N GLU A 163 47.45 7.08 -23.03
CA GLU A 163 47.95 7.39 -24.38
C GLU A 163 49.47 7.31 -24.46
N GLU A 164 50.19 7.77 -23.42
CA GLU A 164 51.65 7.65 -23.34
C GLU A 164 52.09 6.18 -23.22
N LYS A 165 51.40 5.38 -22.39
CA LYS A 165 51.65 3.93 -22.28
C LYS A 165 51.35 3.19 -23.59
N ASP A 166 50.30 3.55 -24.31
CA ASP A 166 49.96 2.98 -25.61
C ASP A 166 50.98 3.39 -26.69
N ALA A 167 51.50 4.61 -26.63
CA ALA A 167 52.57 5.07 -27.51
C ALA A 167 53.90 4.35 -27.25
N LEU A 168 54.23 4.07 -25.98
CA LEU A 168 55.41 3.31 -25.56
C LEU A 168 55.25 1.80 -25.81
N GLY A 169 54.02 1.28 -25.81
CA GLY A 169 53.68 -0.12 -26.11
C GLY A 169 53.62 -0.46 -27.59
N ARG A 170 53.69 0.53 -28.49
CA ARG A 170 53.81 0.34 -29.95
C ARG A 170 55.27 0.33 -30.38
N GLY A 171 56.07 -0.52 -29.76
CA GLY A 171 57.46 -0.81 -30.14
C GLY A 171 57.65 -2.31 -30.30
N ASP A 172 57.65 -2.75 -31.56
CA ASP A 172 58.08 -4.05 -32.09
C ASP A 172 57.41 -5.36 -31.61
N GLY A 173 56.94 -6.13 -32.60
CA GLY A 173 56.80 -7.58 -32.46
C GLY A 173 55.40 -8.10 -32.74
N THR A 174 55.11 -8.32 -34.02
CA THR A 174 54.28 -9.43 -34.54
C THR A 174 53.40 -10.13 -33.50
N ALA A 175 52.09 -9.87 -33.53
CA ALA A 175 51.12 -10.73 -32.87
C ALA A 175 51.31 -12.16 -33.38
N HIS A 176 52.00 -12.98 -32.58
CA HIS A 176 52.21 -14.40 -32.82
C HIS A 176 50.87 -15.11 -32.60
N TRP A 177 50.03 -15.13 -33.64
CA TRP A 177 48.80 -15.91 -33.67
C TRP A 177 49.06 -17.43 -33.83
N ASP A 178 50.31 -17.83 -34.06
CA ASP A 178 50.74 -19.23 -34.08
C ASP A 178 51.14 -19.73 -32.69
N ARG A 179 50.16 -19.98 -31.82
CA ARG A 179 50.32 -21.02 -30.80
C ARG A 179 49.69 -22.30 -31.33
N LYS A 180 50.56 -23.22 -31.75
CA LYS A 180 50.23 -24.63 -31.98
C LYS A 180 49.44 -25.18 -30.78
N LEU A 181 48.26 -25.70 -31.06
CA LEU A 181 47.56 -26.63 -30.18
C LEU A 181 48.28 -27.98 -30.29
N GLU A 182 49.34 -28.14 -29.51
CA GLU A 182 50.00 -29.42 -29.21
C GLU A 182 50.12 -29.43 -27.67
N GLY A 183 49.67 -30.39 -26.88
CA GLY A 183 49.11 -31.71 -27.08
C GLY A 183 49.16 -32.39 -25.70
N GLU A 184 48.26 -33.35 -25.48
CA GLU A 184 48.42 -34.53 -24.61
C GLU A 184 48.50 -34.36 -23.08
#